data_AF-A0A956N4V6-F1
#
_entry.id   AF-A0A956N4V6-F1
#
_cell.length_a   1.000
_cell.length_b   1.000
_cell.length_c   1.000
_cell.angle_alpha   90.00
_cell.angle_beta   90.00
_cell.angle_gamma   90.00
#
_symmetry.space_group_name_H-M   'P 1'
#
loop_
_entity.id
_entity.type
_entity.pdbx_description
1 polymer ?
#
loop_
_entity_poly.entity_id
_entity_poly.type
_entity_poly.pdbx_seq_one_letter_code
_entity_poly.pdbx_strand_id
1 'polypeptide(L)'
;AIGDVANAYVQNEKVIPAYRRKVQEGVPPTLRGVGLSDEDRIRREIIMSIMCNWRVDKAGLEKRWGFDFAEKFGPELEELREEERRGFVQQDDTEIRVVDTGRIFVRNIAMIFDERLRRMEREGPVFSRTV
;
A
#
# COMPACT_ATOMS: atom_id res chain seq x y z
N ALA A 1 19.14 6.27 1.19
CA ALA A 1 18.51 5.17 1.95
C ALA A 1 17.12 5.59 2.41
N ILE A 2 16.21 4.63 2.51
CA ILE A 2 14.89 4.77 3.14
C ILE A 2 14.84 3.76 4.29
N GLY A 3 14.38 4.21 5.46
CA GLY A 3 14.12 3.36 6.62
C GLY A 3 12.62 3.19 6.84
N ASP A 4 12.26 2.08 7.45
CA ASP A 4 10.91 1.73 7.89
C ASP A 4 10.99 1.28 9.34
N VAL A 5 10.49 2.13 10.25
CA VAL A 5 10.63 1.92 11.69
C VAL A 5 9.51 2.63 12.43
N ALA A 6 8.98 2.01 13.48
CA ALA A 6 7.99 2.61 14.37
C ALA A 6 6.78 3.22 13.64
N ASN A 7 6.25 2.50 12.63
CA ASN A 7 5.15 2.97 11.77
C ASN A 7 5.46 4.28 11.04
N ALA A 8 6.72 4.51 10.66
CA ALA A 8 7.12 5.65 9.88
C ALA A 8 8.12 5.25 8.80
N TYR A 9 8.01 5.92 7.65
CA TYR A 9 9.07 5.89 6.65
C TYR A 9 9.95 7.11 6.80
N VAL A 10 11.26 6.91 6.79
CA VAL A 10 12.25 7.99 6.89
C VAL A 10 13.20 7.93 5.71
N GLN A 11 13.53 9.10 5.16
CA GLN A 11 14.49 9.23 4.07
C GLN A 11 15.69 10.03 4.56
N ASN A 12 16.87 9.47 4.36
CA ASN A 12 18.12 10.19 4.60
C ASN A 12 18.42 11.21 3.49
N GLU A 13 19.35 12.11 3.77
CA GLU A 13 19.91 13.04 2.80
C GLU A 13 20.29 12.34 1.50
N LYS A 14 19.84 12.90 0.38
CA LYS A 14 20.12 12.36 -0.97
C LYS A 14 21.48 12.82 -1.48
N VAL A 15 21.96 13.97 -0.99
CA VAL A 15 23.20 14.62 -1.40
C VAL A 15 24.32 14.18 -0.47
N ILE A 16 25.31 13.46 -1.01
CA ILE A 16 26.39 12.85 -0.23
C ILE A 16 27.15 13.85 0.65
N PRO A 17 27.52 15.06 0.20
CA PRO A 17 28.12 16.07 1.07
C PRO A 17 27.27 16.42 2.30
N ALA A 18 25.96 16.63 2.12
CA ALA A 18 25.04 16.97 3.21
C ALA A 18 24.88 15.80 4.19
N TYR A 19 24.77 14.57 3.66
CA TYR A 19 24.75 13.35 4.44
C TYR A 19 26.00 13.23 5.33
N ARG A 20 27.20 13.36 4.74
CA ARG A 20 28.47 13.21 5.46
C ARG A 20 28.63 14.26 6.55
N ARG A 21 28.24 15.51 6.27
CA ARG A 21 28.28 16.58 7.27
C ARG A 21 27.45 16.23 8.51
N LYS A 22 26.19 15.84 8.32
CA LYS A 22 25.30 15.46 9.44
C LYS A 22 25.89 14.31 10.27
N VAL A 23 26.43 13.28 9.59
CA VAL A 23 27.08 12.15 10.27
C VAL A 23 28.31 12.60 11.07
N GLN A 24 29.16 13.46 10.51
CA GLN A 24 30.34 14.00 11.19
C GLN A 24 29.98 14.87 12.40
N GLU A 25 28.85 15.56 12.34
CA GLU A 25 28.29 16.35 13.44
C GLU A 25 27.57 15.48 14.50
N GLY A 26 27.51 14.15 14.32
CA GLY A 26 26.83 13.24 15.24
C GLY A 26 25.30 13.30 15.17
N VAL A 27 24.73 13.94 14.14
CA VAL A 27 23.29 14.10 13.96
C VAL A 27 22.77 13.06 12.95
N PRO A 28 21.61 12.42 13.18
CA PRO A 28 21.01 11.53 12.20
C PRO A 28 20.85 12.22 10.84
N PRO A 29 21.32 11.61 9.73
CA PRO A 29 21.28 12.22 8.41
C PRO A 29 19.88 12.15 7.78
N THR A 30 18.82 12.20 8.59
CA THR A 30 17.43 12.19 8.15
C THR A 30 17.10 13.53 7.49
N LEU A 31 16.50 13.46 6.31
CA LEU A 31 16.03 14.61 5.53
C LEU A 31 14.53 14.85 5.75
N ARG A 32 13.73 13.79 5.67
CA ARG A 32 12.29 13.84 5.85
C ARG A 32 11.74 12.49 6.30
N GLY A 33 10.53 12.49 6.85
CA GLY A 33 9.81 11.26 7.16
C GLY A 33 8.30 11.46 7.05
N VAL A 34 7.58 10.35 7.09
CA VAL A 34 6.12 10.31 7.13
C VAL A 34 5.70 9.27 8.15
N GLY A 35 4.91 9.70 9.14
CA GLY A 35 4.21 8.80 10.04
C GLY A 35 3.03 8.16 9.32
N LEU A 36 2.78 6.89 9.61
CA LEU A 36 1.66 6.14 9.07
C LEU A 36 0.51 6.18 10.07
N SER A 37 -0.66 6.64 9.62
CA SER A 37 -1.91 6.47 10.34
C SER A 37 -2.31 5.00 10.39
N ASP A 38 -3.28 4.63 11.23
CA ASP A 38 -3.80 3.27 11.23
C ASP A 38 -4.43 2.90 9.88
N GLU A 39 -5.06 3.87 9.19
CA GLU A 39 -5.56 3.70 7.82
C GLU A 39 -4.43 3.36 6.84
N ASP A 40 -3.31 4.12 6.88
CA ASP A 40 -2.14 3.84 6.05
C ASP A 40 -1.57 2.46 6.34
N ARG A 41 -1.59 2.01 7.61
CA ARG A 41 -1.05 0.71 8.03
C ARG A 41 -1.92 -0.44 7.54
N ILE A 42 -3.24 -0.33 7.66
CA ILE A 42 -4.18 -1.34 7.15
C ILE A 42 -4.04 -1.47 5.63
N ARG A 43 -4.08 -0.35 4.90
CA ARG A 43 -3.95 -0.35 3.44
C ARG A 43 -2.60 -0.88 2.99
N ARG A 44 -1.51 -0.54 3.70
CA ARG A 44 -0.18 -1.11 3.48
C ARG A 44 -0.19 -2.62 3.65
N GLU A 45 -0.82 -3.15 4.70
CA GLU A 45 -0.90 -4.60 4.94
C GLU A 45 -1.65 -5.32 3.82
N ILE A 46 -2.76 -4.76 3.35
CA ILE A 46 -3.54 -5.26 2.21
C ILE A 46 -2.68 -5.28 0.94
N ILE A 47 -2.08 -4.14 0.57
CA ILE A 47 -1.26 -3.98 -0.63
C ILE A 47 -0.06 -4.95 -0.60
N MET A 48 0.64 -5.05 0.53
CA MET A 48 1.76 -5.98 0.69
C MET A 48 1.31 -7.44 0.55
N SER A 49 0.14 -7.78 1.09
CA SER A 49 -0.41 -9.13 1.00
C SER A 49 -0.80 -9.49 -0.45
N ILE A 50 -1.36 -8.54 -1.20
CA ILE A 50 -1.63 -8.70 -2.64
C ILE A 50 -0.31 -8.91 -3.41
N MET A 51 0.68 -8.04 -3.18
CA MET A 51 1.94 -8.02 -3.94
C MET A 51 2.86 -9.21 -3.66
N CYS A 52 2.89 -9.70 -2.42
CA CYS A 52 3.83 -10.75 -2.01
C CYS A 52 3.19 -12.12 -1.83
N ASN A 53 1.92 -12.17 -1.41
CA ASN A 53 1.25 -13.42 -1.02
C ASN A 53 0.11 -13.80 -1.96
N TRP A 54 -0.29 -12.92 -2.90
CA TRP A 54 -1.42 -13.13 -3.80
C TRP A 54 -2.75 -13.37 -3.08
N ARG A 55 -2.83 -13.03 -1.79
CA ARG A 55 -3.97 -13.33 -0.92
C ARG A 55 -4.09 -12.27 0.18
N VAL A 56 -5.32 -11.84 0.46
CA VAL A 56 -5.67 -11.00 1.61
C VAL A 56 -6.63 -11.77 2.49
N ASP A 57 -6.30 -11.89 3.77
CA ASP A 57 -7.16 -12.50 4.79
C ASP A 57 -8.01 -11.41 5.44
N LYS A 58 -9.26 -11.26 4.97
CA LYS A 58 -10.20 -10.23 5.45
C LYS A 58 -10.52 -10.45 6.92
N ALA A 59 -10.95 -11.66 7.27
CA ALA A 59 -11.30 -12.02 8.64
C ALA A 59 -10.14 -11.82 9.64
N GLY A 60 -8.92 -12.14 9.22
CA GLY A 60 -7.72 -11.86 10.00
C GLY A 60 -7.47 -10.38 10.23
N LEU A 61 -7.68 -9.54 9.20
CA LEU A 61 -7.55 -8.08 9.30
C LEU A 61 -8.61 -7.49 10.22
N GLU A 62 -9.88 -7.88 10.06
CA GLU A 62 -11.00 -7.44 10.89
C GLU A 62 -10.72 -7.73 12.38
N LYS A 63 -10.25 -8.95 12.69
CA LYS A 63 -9.90 -9.34 14.06
C LYS A 63 -8.72 -8.53 14.62
N ARG A 64 -7.70 -8.25 13.80
CA ARG A 64 -6.49 -7.53 14.24
C ARG A 64 -6.76 -6.05 14.49
N TRP A 65 -7.57 -5.43 13.64
CA TRP A 65 -7.74 -3.98 13.58
C TRP A 65 -9.10 -3.50 14.09
N GLY A 66 -10.07 -4.40 14.29
CA GLY A 66 -11.37 -4.08 14.87
C GLY A 66 -12.28 -3.27 13.96
N PHE A 67 -12.46 -3.72 12.71
CA PHE A 67 -13.40 -3.11 11.75
C PHE A 67 -14.12 -4.19 10.93
N ASP A 68 -15.21 -3.84 10.25
CA ASP A 68 -15.86 -4.67 9.24
C ASP A 68 -15.30 -4.33 7.85
N PHE A 69 -14.76 -5.33 7.14
CA PHE A 69 -14.05 -5.13 5.88
C PHE A 69 -14.99 -4.67 4.77
N ALA A 70 -16.20 -5.22 4.72
CA ALA A 70 -17.18 -4.90 3.69
C ALA A 70 -17.70 -3.46 3.84
N GLU A 71 -17.94 -3.01 5.06
CA GLU A 71 -18.34 -1.64 5.37
C GLU A 71 -17.21 -0.65 5.06
N LYS A 72 -15.98 -0.97 5.47
CA LYS A 72 -14.83 -0.05 5.33
C LYS A 72 -14.33 0.10 3.89
N PHE A 73 -14.29 -0.99 3.13
CA PHE A 73 -13.71 -1.04 1.78
C PHE A 73 -14.76 -1.29 0.69
N GLY A 74 -16.03 -0.95 0.93
CA GLY A 74 -17.12 -1.15 -0.02
C GLY A 74 -16.81 -0.67 -1.45
N PRO A 75 -16.31 0.55 -1.67
CA PRO A 75 -15.92 1.02 -3.00
C PRO A 75 -14.83 0.17 -3.64
N GLU A 76 -13.79 -0.20 -2.89
CA GLU A 76 -12.70 -1.05 -3.36
C GLU A 76 -13.16 -2.49 -3.68
N LEU A 77 -14.10 -3.03 -2.91
CA LEU A 77 -14.68 -4.35 -3.16
C LEU A 77 -15.50 -4.37 -4.46
N GLU A 78 -16.19 -3.27 -4.78
CA GLU A 78 -16.91 -3.14 -6.05
C GLU A 78 -15.94 -3.08 -7.22
N GLU A 79 -14.85 -2.29 -7.12
CA GLU A 79 -13.80 -2.29 -8.14
C GLU A 79 -13.12 -3.66 -8.28
N LEU A 80 -13.01 -4.45 -7.21
CA LEU A 80 -12.52 -5.82 -7.28
C LEU A 80 -13.47 -6.77 -8.01
N ARG A 81 -14.79 -6.54 -8.00
CA ARG A 81 -15.74 -7.37 -8.78
C ARG A 81 -15.46 -7.26 -10.28
N GLU A 82 -14.91 -6.15 -10.73
CA GLU A 82 -14.60 -5.92 -12.14
C GLU A 82 -13.40 -6.78 -12.53
N GLU A 83 -12.39 -6.83 -11.67
CA GLU A 83 -11.22 -7.69 -11.83
C GLU A 83 -11.56 -9.18 -11.66
N GLU A 84 -12.56 -9.51 -10.83
CA GLU A 84 -13.10 -10.86 -10.70
C GLU A 84 -13.80 -11.31 -11.99
N ARG A 85 -14.63 -10.44 -12.59
CA ARG A 85 -15.26 -10.70 -13.89
C ARG A 85 -14.26 -10.88 -15.02
N ARG A 86 -13.08 -10.24 -14.92
CA ARG A 86 -11.96 -10.42 -15.85
C ARG A 86 -11.15 -11.69 -15.59
N GLY A 87 -11.44 -12.41 -14.51
CA GLY A 87 -10.74 -13.65 -14.12
C GLY A 87 -9.34 -13.39 -13.58
N PHE A 88 -9.11 -12.26 -12.89
CA PHE A 88 -7.82 -11.91 -12.31
C PHE A 88 -7.79 -12.05 -10.79
N VAL A 89 -8.95 -11.96 -10.14
CA VAL A 89 -9.11 -12.22 -8.71
C VAL A 89 -10.31 -13.13 -8.46
N GLN A 90 -10.33 -13.72 -7.28
CA GLN A 90 -11.51 -14.34 -6.66
C GLN A 90 -11.67 -13.71 -5.29
N GLN A 91 -12.90 -13.41 -4.89
CA GLN A 91 -13.17 -12.92 -3.54
C GLN A 91 -14.40 -13.57 -2.92
N ASP A 92 -14.34 -13.76 -1.61
CA ASP A 92 -15.48 -14.13 -0.78
C ASP A 92 -15.49 -13.27 0.49
N ASP A 93 -16.37 -13.57 1.44
CA ASP A 93 -16.51 -12.79 2.66
C ASP A 93 -15.25 -12.85 3.56
N THR A 94 -14.39 -13.85 3.38
CA THR A 94 -13.23 -14.13 4.23
C THR A 94 -11.90 -13.79 3.59
N GLU A 95 -11.77 -13.88 2.26
CA GLU A 95 -10.51 -13.63 1.56
C GLU A 95 -10.65 -12.96 0.18
N ILE A 96 -9.53 -12.38 -0.27
CA ILE A 96 -9.29 -12.01 -1.67
C ILE A 96 -8.11 -12.83 -2.13
N ARG A 97 -8.17 -13.40 -3.34
CA ARG A 97 -7.10 -14.18 -3.95
C ARG A 97 -6.83 -13.70 -5.37
N VAL A 98 -5.59 -13.36 -5.67
CA VAL A 98 -5.14 -13.08 -7.04
C VAL A 98 -4.85 -14.42 -7.71
N VAL A 99 -5.56 -14.72 -8.79
CA VAL A 99 -5.33 -15.95 -9.56
C VAL A 99 -4.11 -15.78 -10.48
N ASP A 100 -3.58 -16.89 -11.01
CA ASP A 100 -2.31 -16.89 -11.75
C ASP A 100 -2.28 -15.92 -12.94
N THR A 101 -3.39 -15.83 -13.69
CA THR A 101 -3.59 -14.87 -14.78
C THR A 101 -3.58 -13.42 -14.30
N GLY A 102 -4.07 -13.15 -13.09
CA GLY A 102 -4.11 -11.83 -12.47
C GLY A 102 -2.76 -11.36 -11.94
N ARG A 103 -1.78 -12.26 -11.74
CA ARG A 103 -0.45 -11.89 -11.19
C ARG A 103 0.29 -10.90 -12.09
N ILE A 104 0.08 -10.96 -13.41
CA ILE A 104 0.64 -10.00 -14.37
C ILE A 104 0.08 -8.59 -14.11
N PHE A 105 -1.17 -8.50 -13.65
CA PHE A 105 -1.90 -7.25 -13.36
C PHE A 105 -1.91 -6.89 -11.87
N VAL A 106 -1.06 -7.52 -11.05
CA VAL A 106 -1.11 -7.36 -9.59
C VAL A 106 -1.00 -5.92 -9.12
N ARG A 107 -0.23 -5.09 -9.83
CA ARG A 107 -0.12 -3.67 -9.47
C ARG A 107 -1.44 -2.95 -9.64
N ASN A 108 -2.21 -3.29 -10.68
CA ASN A 108 -3.52 -2.69 -10.95
C ASN A 108 -4.49 -3.09 -9.83
N ILE A 109 -4.46 -4.36 -9.43
CA ILE A 109 -5.26 -4.90 -8.32
C ILE A 109 -4.88 -4.22 -6.99
N ALA A 110 -3.59 -4.07 -6.71
CA ALA A 110 -3.11 -3.44 -5.48
C ALA A 110 -3.47 -1.94 -5.41
N MET A 111 -3.47 -1.23 -6.54
CA MET A 111 -3.81 0.18 -6.63
C MET A 111 -5.25 0.49 -6.22
N ILE A 112 -6.16 -0.49 -6.30
CA ILE A 112 -7.55 -0.34 -5.83
C ILE A 112 -7.54 0.13 -4.36
N PHE A 113 -6.61 -0.36 -3.54
CA PHE A 113 -6.50 -0.04 -2.12
C PHE A 113 -5.59 1.17 -1.80
N ASP A 114 -4.98 1.82 -2.80
CA ASP A 114 -4.05 2.94 -2.61
C ASP A 114 -4.78 4.30 -2.57
N GLU A 115 -5.16 4.73 -1.37
CA GLU A 115 -5.86 6.01 -1.17
C GLU A 115 -5.00 7.23 -1.54
N ARG A 116 -3.68 7.16 -1.30
CA ARG A 116 -2.77 8.28 -1.60
C ARG A 116 -2.68 8.52 -3.09
N LEU A 117 -2.63 7.45 -3.88
CA LEU A 117 -2.67 7.54 -5.32
C LEU A 117 -3.96 8.23 -5.80
N ARG A 118 -5.13 7.78 -5.32
CA ARG A 118 -6.42 8.39 -5.66
C ARG A 118 -6.49 9.88 -5.30
N ARG A 119 -5.88 10.27 -4.18
CA ARG A 119 -5.78 11.68 -3.78
C ARG A 119 -4.94 12.48 -4.76
N MET A 120 -3.76 11.98 -5.13
CA MET A 120 -2.88 12.64 -6.09
C MET A 120 -3.52 12.78 -7.47
N GLU A 121 -4.26 11.79 -7.94
CA GLU A 121 -4.97 11.82 -9.23
C GLU A 121 -6.03 12.94 -9.29
N ARG A 122 -6.63 13.29 -8.15
CA ARG A 122 -7.54 14.43 -8.05
C ARG A 122 -6.83 15.79 -8.08
N GLU A 123 -5.56 15.84 -7.71
CA GLU A 123 -4.77 17.07 -7.57
C GLU A 123 -3.94 17.40 -8.83
N GLY A 124 -3.78 16.44 -9.76
CA GLY A 124 -3.08 16.66 -11.02
C GLY A 124 -2.55 15.37 -11.66
N PRO A 125 -1.79 15.47 -12.77
CA PRO A 125 -1.26 14.30 -13.47
C PRO A 125 -0.26 13.53 -12.59
N VAL A 126 -0.50 12.22 -12.41
CA VAL A 126 0.34 11.32 -11.60
C VAL A 126 1.24 10.47 -12.49
N PHE A 127 2.48 10.25 -12.04
CA PHE A 127 3.50 9.47 -12.77
C PHE A 127 3.43 7.96 -12.54
N SER A 128 2.48 7.47 -11.73
CA SER A 128 2.26 6.04 -11.49
C SER A 128 1.34 5.46 -12.57
N ARG A 129 1.91 5.11 -13.73
CA ARG A 129 1.17 4.47 -14.83
C ARG A 129 1.31 2.96 -14.78
N THR A 130 0.17 2.28 -14.93
CA THR A 130 0.09 0.84 -15.15
C THR A 130 -0.11 0.51 -16.63
N VAL A 131 0.12 -0.75 -16.99
CA VAL A 131 -0.03 -1.30 -18.34
C VAL A 131 -1.36 -2.03 -18.45
#